data_AF-G9YP48-F1
#
_entry.id   AF-G9YP48-F1
#
_cell.length_a   1.000
_cell.length_b   1.000
_cell.length_c   1.000
_cell.angle_alpha   90.00
_cell.angle_beta   90.00
_cell.angle_gamma   90.00
#
_symmetry.space_group_name_H-M   'P 1'
#
loop_
_entity.id
_entity.type
_entity.pdbx_description
1 polymer ?
#
loop_
_entity_poly.entity_id
_entity_poly.type
_entity_poly.pdbx_seq_one_letter_code
_entity_poly.pdbx_strand_id
1 'polypeptide(L)' 'MLTVHDLTREQINQLKGIYLDQHLQETCDECASYGEIANAEKIVDDWLIYDAYADTLFSPDDFW' A
#
# COMPACT_ATOMS: atom_id res chain seq x y z
N MET A 1 -15.85 8.71 0.63
CA MET A 1 -14.56 8.93 -0.04
C MET A 1 -13.60 9.43 1.01
N LEU A 2 -12.53 8.69 1.22
CA LEU A 2 -11.49 8.90 2.21
C LEU A 2 -10.21 9.24 1.44
N THR A 3 -9.42 10.20 1.92
CA THR A 3 -8.07 10.39 1.39
C THR A 3 -7.12 9.44 2.09
N VAL A 4 -5.91 9.26 1.54
CA VAL A 4 -4.86 8.48 2.19
C VAL A 4 -4.57 8.94 3.63
N HIS A 5 -4.81 10.21 3.96
CA HIS A 5 -4.62 10.75 5.31
C HIS A 5 -5.78 10.42 6.28
N ASP A 6 -6.95 10.05 5.77
CA ASP A 6 -8.10 9.64 6.58
C ASP A 6 -8.08 8.14 6.92
N LEU A 7 -7.14 7.38 6.35
CA LEU A 7 -7.05 5.93 6.51
C LEU A 7 -6.46 5.52 7.87
N THR A 8 -6.92 4.39 8.39
CA THR A 8 -6.35 3.79 9.59
C THR A 8 -4.97 3.19 9.30
N ARG A 9 -4.18 2.94 10.36
CA ARG A 9 -2.86 2.29 10.24
C ARG A 9 -2.94 0.93 9.54
N GLU A 10 -4.01 0.16 9.79
CA GLU A 10 -4.24 -1.13 9.15
C GLU A 10 -4.49 -0.98 7.64
N GLN A 11 -5.31 0.00 7.24
CA GLN A 11 -5.56 0.32 5.84
C GLN A 11 -4.29 0.80 5.12
N ILE A 12 -3.48 1.64 5.77
CA ILE A 12 -2.17 2.04 5.26
C ILE A 12 -1.26 0.83 5.08
N ASN A 13 -1.22 -0.10 6.03
CA ASN A 13 -0.42 -1.32 5.92
C ASN A 13 -0.88 -2.22 4.76
N GLN A 14 -2.17 -2.27 4.46
CA GLN A 14 -2.68 -2.96 3.26
C GLN A 14 -2.21 -2.29 1.98
N LEU A 15 -2.29 -0.96 1.91
CA LEU A 15 -1.78 -0.19 0.77
C LEU A 15 -0.27 -0.37 0.58
N LYS A 16 0.50 -0.46 1.67
CA LYS A 16 1.93 -0.78 1.59
C LYS A 16 2.18 -2.12 0.92
N GLY A 17 1.39 -3.13 1.26
CA GLY A 17 1.47 -4.45 0.65
C GLY A 17 1.15 -4.42 -0.85
N ILE A 18 0.07 -3.72 -1.23
CA ILE A 18 -0.34 -3.54 -2.63
C ILE A 18 0.72 -2.77 -3.41
N TYR A 19 1.20 -1.66 -2.85
CA TYR A 19 2.25 -0.84 -3.45
C TYR A 19 3.54 -1.63 -3.66
N LEU A 20 3.96 -2.43 -2.68
CA LEU A 20 5.15 -3.27 -2.78
C LEU A 20 5.03 -4.30 -3.90
N ASP A 21 3.87 -4.98 -4.00
CA ASP A 21 3.61 -5.95 -5.06
C ASP A 21 3.59 -5.30 -6.45
N GLN A 22 2.91 -4.17 -6.59
CA GLN A 22 2.90 -3.40 -7.84
C GLN A 22 4.31 -2.95 -8.23
N HIS A 23 5.06 -2.41 -7.28
CA HIS A 23 6.41 -1.91 -7.54
C HIS A 23 7.38 -3.01 -7.94
N LEU A 24 7.29 -4.20 -7.33
CA LEU A 24 8.10 -5.36 -7.69
C LEU A 24 7.71 -5.91 -9.07
N GLN A 25 6.43 -5.93 -9.40
CA GLN A 25 5.97 -6.36 -10.72
C GLN A 25 6.47 -5.41 -11.81
N GLU A 26 6.42 -4.10 -11.57
CA GLU A 26 6.89 -3.10 -12.54
C GLU A 26 8.42 -3.06 -12.67
N THR A 27 9.16 -3.31 -11.58
CA THR A 27 10.62 -3.15 -11.56
C THR A 27 11.38 -4.43 -11.88
N CYS A 28 10.88 -5.58 -11.39
CA CYS A 28 11.58 -6.85 -11.42
C CYS A 28 10.83 -7.95 -12.20
N ASP A 29 9.60 -7.70 -12.67
CA ASP A 29 8.69 -8.74 -13.21
C ASP A 29 8.43 -9.86 -12.17
N GLU A 30 8.50 -9.52 -10.89
CA GLU A 30 8.31 -10.43 -9.76
C GLU A 30 7.14 -9.97 -8.88
N CYS A 31 6.36 -10.91 -8.33
CA CYS A 31 5.32 -10.58 -7.34
C CYS A 31 5.90 -10.61 -5.92
N ALA A 32 5.36 -9.76 -5.04
CA ALA A 32 5.75 -9.80 -3.63
C ALA A 32 5.33 -11.13 -3.01
N SER A 33 6.24 -11.76 -2.26
CA SER A 33 5.90 -12.95 -1.49
C SER A 33 4.92 -12.59 -0.36
N TYR A 34 4.10 -13.55 0.07
CA TYR A 34 3.17 -13.33 1.20
C TYR A 34 3.86 -12.81 2.47
N GLY A 35 5.09 -13.29 2.74
CA GLY A 35 5.90 -12.81 3.87
C GLY A 35 6.42 -11.37 3.71
N GLU A 36 6.59 -10.91 2.48
CA GLU A 36 6.99 -9.54 2.16
C GLU A 36 5.79 -8.60 2.27
N ILE A 37 4.64 -8.98 1.72
CA ILE A 37 3.37 -8.26 1.88
C ILE A 37 3.01 -8.12 3.37
N ALA A 38 3.12 -9.19 4.15
CA ALA A 38 2.86 -9.16 5.59
C ALA A 38 3.86 -8.29 6.38
N ASN A 39 5.07 -8.09 5.87
CA ASN A 39 6.07 -7.19 6.44
C ASN A 39 6.15 -5.84 5.71
N ALA A 40 5.21 -5.52 4.83
CA ALA A 40 5.26 -4.30 4.03
C ALA A 40 5.29 -3.05 4.91
N GLU A 41 4.75 -3.10 6.14
CA GLU A 41 4.86 -2.03 7.13
C GLU A 41 6.31 -1.62 7.45
N LYS A 42 7.26 -2.57 7.36
CA LYS A 42 8.69 -2.40 7.66
C LYS A 42 9.53 -2.16 6.41
N ILE A 43 9.01 -2.54 5.25
CA ILE A 43 9.72 -2.44 3.96
C ILE A 43 9.39 -1.10 3.30
N VAL A 44 8.13 -0.67 3.36
CA VAL A 44 7.62 0.55 2.72
C VAL A 44 7.31 1.59 3.80
N ASP A 45 7.88 2.78 3.63
CA ASP A 45 7.57 3.91 4.50
C ASP A 45 6.17 4.49 4.24
N ASP A 46 5.52 5.00 5.29
CA ASP A 46 4.20 5.62 5.20
C ASP A 46 4.17 6.82 4.24
N TRP A 47 5.25 7.60 4.17
CA TRP A 47 5.32 8.78 3.32
C TRP A 47 5.25 8.46 1.83
N LEU A 48 5.77 7.30 1.41
CA LEU A 48 5.65 6.82 0.02
C LEU A 48 4.20 6.52 -0.33
N ILE A 49 3.43 5.97 0.61
CA ILE A 49 2.01 5.71 0.40
C ILE A 49 1.22 7.02 0.36
N TYR A 50 1.55 7.96 1.23
CA TYR A 50 0.92 9.28 1.19
C TYR A 50 1.18 10.01 -0.13
N ASP A 51 2.39 9.89 -0.69
CA ASP A 51 2.74 10.51 -1.97
C ASP A 51 2.10 9.77 -3.16
N ALA A 52 2.27 8.44 -3.24
CA ALA A 52 1.76 7.62 -4.34
C ALA A 52 0.23 7.64 -4.45
N TYR A 53 -0.46 7.76 -3.32
CA TYR A 53 -1.92 7.78 -3.26
C TYR A 53 -2.50 9.14 -2.86
N ALA A 54 -1.72 10.23 -2.98
CA ALA A 54 -2.16 11.59 -2.62
C ALA A 54 -3.42 12.03 -3.36
N ASP A 55 -3.55 11.65 -4.64
CA ASP A 55 -4.67 12.02 -5.51
C ASP A 55 -5.74 10.91 -5.62
N THR A 56 -5.60 9.83 -4.85
CA THR A 56 -6.51 8.68 -4.88
C THR A 56 -7.59 8.81 -3.80
N LEU A 57 -8.84 8.62 -4.21
CA LEU A 57 -9.99 8.57 -3.30
C LEU A 57 -10.33 7.12 -2.99
N PHE A 58 -10.30 6.77 -1.71
CA PHE A 58 -10.61 5.44 -1.23
C PHE A 58 -12.06 5.34 -0.74
N SER A 59 -12.63 4.15 -0.91
CA SER A 59 -13.85 3.73 -0.25
C SER A 59 -13.50 2.72 0.84
N PRO A 60 -14.30 2.62 1.92
CA PRO A 60 -14.09 1.58 2.94
C PRO A 60 -14.17 0.15 2.38
N ASP A 61 -14.79 -0.03 1.21
CA ASP A 61 -14.88 -1.32 0.49
C ASP A 61 -13.58 -1.69 -0.25
N ASP A 62 -12.64 -0.75 -0.43
CA ASP A 62 -11.32 -1.01 -1.04
C ASP A 62 -10.37 -1.77 -0.09
N PHE A 63 -10.78 -2.00 1.16
CA PHE A 63 -9.98 -2.62 2.22
C PHE A 63 -10.68 -3.87 2.77
N TRP A 64 -9.91 -4.86 3.23
CA TRP A 64 -10.40 -6.17 3.69
C TRP A 64 -10.08 -6.50 5.15
#